data_AF-A0A9X8ZZE3-F1
#
_entry.id   AF-A0A9X8ZZE3-F1
#
_cell.length_a   1.000
_cell.length_b   1.000
_cell.length_c   1.000
_cell.angle_alpha   90.00
_cell.angle_beta   90.00
_cell.angle_gamma   90.00
#
_symmetry.space_group_name_H-M   'P 1'
#
loop_
_entity.id
_entity.type
_entity.pdbx_description
1 polymer ?
#
loop_
_entity_poly.entity_id
_entity_poly.type
_entity_poly.pdbx_seq_one_letter_code
_entity_poly.pdbx_strand_id
1 'polypeptide(L)'
;KAAAQYLETHLQQSNLLGIGWGETISKMLENIHFESSINLSIVTLTGGVNHYLPRKQNYLHYMQGELHIIPTPFLASTTEMAQSILSEP
;
A
#
# COMPACT_ATOMS: atom_id res chain seq x y z
N LYS A 1 8.97 10.17 8.64
CA LYS A 1 9.49 9.59 9.90
C LYS A 1 8.42 9.49 10.98
N ALA A 2 7.82 10.58 11.46
CA ALA A 2 6.77 10.51 12.50
C ALA A 2 5.61 9.56 12.16
N ALA A 3 5.10 9.60 10.92
CA ALA A 3 4.06 8.67 10.46
C ALA A 3 4.50 7.19 10.49
N ALA A 4 5.77 6.90 10.21
CA ALA A 4 6.30 5.53 10.28
C ALA A 4 6.35 5.05 11.73
N GLN A 5 6.89 5.87 12.64
CA GLN A 5 6.93 5.57 14.09
C GLN A 5 5.53 5.42 14.70
N TYR A 6 4.57 6.22 14.24
CA TYR A 6 3.18 6.07 14.63
C TYR A 6 2.65 4.68 14.22
N LEU A 7 2.89 4.27 12.97
CA LEU A 7 2.48 2.95 12.50
C LEU A 7 3.22 1.81 13.22
N GLU A 8 4.51 1.94 13.49
CA GLU A 8 5.30 0.95 14.24
C GLU A 8 4.73 0.67 15.64
N THR A 9 4.15 1.69 16.29
CA THR A 9 3.57 1.56 17.64
C THR A 9 2.11 1.09 17.65
N HIS A 10 1.40 1.20 16.52
CA HIS A 10 -0.03 0.88 16.42
C HIS A 10 -0.33 -0.40 15.63
N LEU A 11 0.56 -0.81 14.73
CA LEU A 11 0.36 -2.00 13.91
C LEU A 11 0.67 -3.26 14.71
N GLN A 12 -0.23 -4.23 14.60
CA GLN A 12 -0.12 -5.54 15.25
C GLN A 12 -0.07 -6.66 14.21
N GLN A 13 0.31 -7.86 14.66
CA GLN A 13 0.33 -9.06 13.81
C GLN A 13 -1.04 -9.28 13.15
N SER A 14 -1.04 -9.70 11.89
CA SER A 14 -2.23 -9.95 11.07
C SER A 14 -3.12 -8.73 10.80
N ASN A 15 -2.61 -7.50 10.99
CA ASN A 15 -3.34 -6.30 10.55
C ASN A 15 -3.34 -6.16 9.02
N LEU A 16 -4.26 -5.31 8.54
CA LEU A 16 -4.33 -4.92 7.13
C LEU A 16 -4.07 -3.42 7.03
N LEU A 17 -3.00 -3.05 6.33
CA LEU A 17 -2.60 -1.66 6.11
C LEU A 17 -3.05 -1.17 4.74
N GLY A 18 -3.96 -0.20 4.73
CA GLY A 18 -4.34 0.54 3.51
C GLY A 18 -3.30 1.59 3.15
N ILE A 19 -2.77 1.53 1.92
CA ILE A 19 -1.80 2.51 1.42
C ILE A 19 -2.34 3.32 0.24
N GLY A 20 -2.16 4.64 0.32
CA GLY A 20 -2.31 5.55 -0.82
C GLY A 20 -1.01 5.63 -1.63
N TRP A 21 -1.00 6.46 -2.67
CA TRP A 21 0.19 6.73 -3.47
C TRP A 21 0.81 8.08 -3.10
N GLY A 22 2.04 8.32 -3.58
CA GLY A 22 2.70 9.61 -3.52
C GLY A 22 3.96 9.63 -2.65
N GLU A 23 4.75 10.68 -2.83
CA GLU A 23 6.09 10.82 -2.25
C GLU A 23 6.12 10.70 -0.73
N THR A 24 5.11 11.25 -0.05
CA THR A 24 5.00 11.18 1.42
C THR A 24 4.78 9.75 1.89
N ILE A 25 3.94 8.98 1.19
CA ILE A 25 3.68 7.57 1.53
C ILE A 25 4.92 6.73 1.24
N SER A 26 5.54 6.91 0.08
CA SER A 26 6.79 6.23 -0.28
C SER A 26 7.89 6.48 0.76
N LYS A 27 8.13 7.75 1.14
CA LYS A 27 9.10 8.10 2.17
C LYS A 27 8.73 7.56 3.55
N MET A 28 7.45 7.48 3.88
CA MET A 28 7.00 6.89 5.14
C MET A 28 7.35 5.40 5.17
N LEU A 29 7.02 4.65 4.11
CA LEU A 29 7.32 3.21 3.99
C LEU A 29 8.82 2.94 3.97
N GLU A 30 9.63 3.80 3.36
CA GLU A 30 11.10 3.68 3.41
C GLU A 30 11.69 3.86 4.80
N ASN A 31 10.95 4.51 5.71
CA ASN A 31 11.40 4.78 7.08
C ASN A 31 10.71 3.88 8.12
N ILE A 32 9.87 2.93 7.71
CA ILE A 32 9.22 2.00 8.62
C ILE A 32 10.18 0.86 8.97
N HIS A 33 10.31 0.57 10.25
CA HIS A 33 11.19 -0.46 10.78
C HIS A 33 10.46 -1.23 11.88
N PHE A 34 10.22 -2.51 11.63
CA PHE A 34 9.69 -3.42 12.64
C PHE A 34 10.85 -4.18 13.30
N GLU A 35 10.86 -4.28 14.63
CA GLU A 35 11.90 -5.00 15.38
C GLU A 35 11.93 -6.51 15.05
N SER A 36 10.79 -7.06 14.60
CA SER A 36 10.65 -8.43 14.12
C SER A 36 9.79 -8.43 12.84
N SER A 37 9.90 -9.49 12.04
CA SER A 37 9.02 -9.65 10.88
C SER A 37 7.56 -9.73 11.34
N ILE A 38 6.76 -8.76 10.91
CA ILE A 38 5.34 -8.70 11.20
C ILE A 38 4.57 -9.29 10.02
N ASN A 39 3.60 -10.16 10.32
CA ASN A 39 2.66 -10.62 9.30
C ASN A 39 1.64 -9.51 9.05
N LEU A 40 2.04 -8.49 8.29
CA LEU A 40 1.19 -7.36 7.93
C LEU A 40 0.79 -7.48 6.46
N SER A 41 -0.51 -7.53 6.20
CA SER A 41 -1.04 -7.49 4.83
C SER A 41 -1.22 -6.04 4.38
N ILE A 42 -1.04 -5.78 3.09
CA ILE A 42 -1.15 -4.44 2.49
C ILE A 42 -2.27 -4.45 1.47
N VAL A 43 -3.06 -3.38 1.44
CA VAL A 43 -4.03 -3.12 0.37
C VAL A 43 -3.83 -1.73 -0.21
N THR A 44 -3.82 -1.60 -1.53
CA THR A 44 -3.81 -0.29 -2.18
C THR A 44 -5.19 0.35 -2.10
N LEU A 45 -5.27 1.63 -1.72
CA LEU A 45 -6.54 2.37 -1.62
C LEU A 45 -7.05 2.92 -2.96
N THR A 46 -6.20 2.96 -3.99
CA THR A 46 -6.57 3.39 -5.34
C THR A 46 -5.91 2.50 -6.39
N GLY A 47 -6.40 2.55 -7.63
CA GLY A 47 -5.68 2.05 -8.78
C GLY A 47 -4.40 2.86 -9.06
N GLY A 48 -3.78 2.60 -10.21
CA GLY A 48 -2.52 3.24 -10.62
C GLY A 48 -1.29 2.45 -10.18
N VAL A 49 -1.41 1.12 -10.10
CA VAL A 49 -0.40 0.07 -9.79
C VAL A 49 1.07 0.53 -9.82
N ASN A 50 1.51 1.17 -10.92
CA ASN A 50 2.88 1.67 -11.09
C ASN A 50 3.35 2.67 -10.01
N HIS A 51 2.43 3.37 -9.35
CA HIS A 51 2.74 4.33 -8.29
C HIS A 51 3.02 3.67 -6.93
N TYR A 52 2.71 2.38 -6.78
CA TYR A 52 2.84 1.63 -5.52
C TYR A 52 4.07 0.74 -5.45
N LEU A 53 4.79 0.57 -6.57
CA LEU A 53 6.01 -0.21 -6.64
C LEU A 53 7.19 0.76 -6.53
N PRO A 54 7.68 1.10 -5.32
CA PRO A 54 8.85 1.94 -5.20
C PRO A 54 10.05 1.22 -5.81
N ARG A 55 10.99 2.02 -6.33
CA ARG A 55 12.25 1.53 -6.90
C ARG A 55 13.10 0.72 -5.92
N LYS A 56 12.85 0.87 -4.61
CA LYS A 56 13.47 0.11 -3.53
C LYS A 56 12.39 -0.70 -2.81
N GLN A 57 12.33 -2.00 -3.06
CA GLN A 57 11.36 -2.93 -2.49
C GLN A 57 11.65 -3.30 -1.02
N ASN A 58 12.53 -2.58 -0.33
CA ASN A 58 13.05 -2.96 0.99
C ASN A 58 11.95 -3.10 2.06
N TYR A 59 10.87 -2.31 1.98
CA TYR A 59 9.74 -2.42 2.91
C TYR A 59 8.96 -3.74 2.76
N LEU A 60 8.91 -4.31 1.54
CA LEU A 60 8.29 -5.64 1.32
C LEU A 60 9.04 -6.75 2.06
N HIS A 61 10.32 -6.56 2.38
CA HIS A 61 11.11 -7.56 3.08
C HIS A 61 10.69 -7.74 4.56
N TYR A 62 10.21 -6.68 5.20
CA TYR A 62 9.76 -6.71 6.60
C TYR A 62 8.30 -7.12 6.76
N MET A 63 7.56 -7.14 5.64
CA MET A 63 6.12 -7.37 5.60
C MET A 63 5.86 -8.75 5.00
N GLN A 64 5.69 -9.74 5.86
CA GLN A 64 5.50 -11.15 5.45
C GLN A 64 4.05 -11.51 5.11
N GLY A 65 3.15 -10.51 5.04
CA GLY A 65 1.75 -10.71 4.71
C GLY A 65 1.44 -10.60 3.22
N GLU A 66 0.16 -10.66 2.88
CA GLU A 66 -0.34 -10.58 1.51
C GLU A 66 -0.29 -9.15 0.97
N LEU A 67 0.01 -8.99 -0.32
CA LEU A 67 -0.02 -7.71 -1.03
C LEU A 67 -1.21 -7.69 -2.00
N HIS A 68 -2.26 -6.97 -1.63
CA HIS A 68 -3.46 -6.77 -2.44
C HIS A 68 -3.38 -5.45 -3.21
N ILE A 69 -3.35 -5.54 -4.54
CA ILE A 69 -3.29 -4.38 -5.43
C ILE A 69 -4.60 -4.31 -6.21
N ILE A 70 -5.25 -3.14 -6.22
CA ILE A 70 -6.39 -2.86 -7.10
C ILE A 70 -5.85 -2.77 -8.54
N PRO A 71 -6.19 -3.72 -9.44
CA PRO A 71 -5.55 -3.86 -10.75
C PRO A 71 -6.17 -2.93 -11.79
N THR A 72 -6.30 -1.65 -11.47
CA THR A 72 -7.03 -0.66 -12.27
C THR A 72 -6.19 0.60 -12.46
N PRO A 73 -6.47 1.46 -13.45
CA PRO A 73 -5.83 2.77 -13.54
C PRO A 73 -6.25 3.67 -12.36
N PHE A 74 -5.43 4.69 -12.06
CA PHE A 74 -5.77 5.69 -11.04
C PHE A 74 -6.98 6.54 -11.45
N LEU A 75 -7.05 6.91 -12.74
CA LEU A 75 -8.11 7.71 -13.32
C LEU A 75 -8.56 7.08 -14.64
N ALA A 76 -9.87 6.86 -14.76
CA ALA A 76 -10.50 6.45 -16.00
C ALA A 76 -10.74 7.67 -16.90
N SER A 77 -10.74 7.47 -18.23
CA SER A 77 -11.06 8.51 -19.21
C SER A 77 -12.52 8.94 -19.19
N THR A 78 -13.44 8.09 -18.74
CA THR A 78 -14.87 8.39 -18.64
C THR A 78 -15.49 7.78 -17.39
N THR A 79 -16.66 8.30 -16.99
CA THR A 79 -17.44 7.79 -15.86
C THR A 79 -17.95 6.37 -16.14
N GLU A 80 -18.36 6.08 -17.37
CA GLU A 80 -18.84 4.76 -17.77
C GLU A 80 -17.74 3.71 -17.64
N MET A 81 -16.50 4.06 -18.03
CA MET A 81 -15.36 3.16 -17.88
C MET A 81 -15.02 2.95 -16.39
N ALA A 82 -15.08 3.99 -15.56
CA ALA A 82 -14.89 3.84 -14.12
C ALA A 82 -15.93 2.90 -13.50
N GLN A 83 -17.21 3.04 -13.88
CA GLN A 83 -18.29 2.17 -13.40
C GLN A 83 -18.11 0.71 -13.86
N SER A 84 -17.74 0.50 -15.12
CA SER A 84 -17.45 -0.84 -15.65
C SER A 84 -16.32 -1.52 -14.86
N ILE A 85 -15.23 -0.78 -14.59
CA ILE A 85 -14.10 -1.29 -13.80
C ILE A 85 -14.51 -1.61 -12.37
N LEU A 86 -15.35 -0.78 -11.73
CA LEU A 86 -15.84 -1.02 -10.36
C LEU A 86 -16.77 -2.23 -10.24
N SER A 87 -17.36 -2.67 -11.36
CA SER A 87 -18.23 -3.85 -11.40
C SER A 87 -17.49 -5.17 -11.66
N GLU A 88 -16.18 -5.10 -11.96
CA GLU A 88 -15.33 -6.29 -12.09
C GLU A 88 -15.13 -6.96 -10.71
N PRO A 89 -15.02 -8.30 -10.67
CA PRO A 89 -14.89 -9.06 -9.43
C PRO A 89 -13.54 -8.90 -8.72
#